data_AF-A0A256YJV1-F1
#
_entry.id   AF-A0A256YJV1-F1
#
_cell.length_a   1.000
_cell.length_b   1.000
_cell.length_c   1.000
_cell.angle_alpha   90.00
_cell.angle_beta   90.00
_cell.angle_gamma   90.00
#
_symmetry.space_group_name_H-M   'P 1'
#
loop_
_entity.id
_entity.type
_entity.pdbx_description
1 polymer ?
#
loop_
_entity_poly.entity_id
_entity_poly.type
_entity_poly.pdbx_seq_one_letter_code
_entity_poly.pdbx_strand_id
1 'polypeptide(L)' 'MVKYKCGNCGTVFDEEEMIRAFGRYRVRCPKCGYEIVYKIARPYRIVKAI' A
#
# COMPACT_ATOMS: atom_id res chain seq x y z
N MET A 1 0.51 0.41 -11.41
CA MET A 1 -0.20 0.85 -10.18
C MET A 1 0.63 0.46 -8.98
N VAL A 2 0.75 1.36 -8.00
CA VAL A 2 1.45 1.09 -6.73
C VAL A 2 0.46 0.37 -5.81
N LYS A 3 0.83 -0.83 -5.35
CA LYS A 3 0.05 -1.58 -4.37
C LYS A 3 0.60 -1.36 -2.96
N TYR A 4 -0.31 -1.35 -1.99
CA TYR A 4 0.00 -1.28 -0.57
C TYR A 4 -0.47 -2.54 0.14
N LYS A 5 0.21 -2.90 1.23
CA LYS A 5 -0.15 -4.01 2.11
C LYS A 5 -0.31 -3.52 3.53
N CYS A 6 -1.41 -3.87 4.19
CA CYS A 6 -1.58 -3.56 5.61
C CYS A 6 -0.61 -4.37 6.48
N GLY A 7 0.02 -3.72 7.46
CA GLY A 7 0.92 -4.39 8.41
C GLY A 7 0.21 -5.30 9.42
N ASN A 8 -1.10 -5.12 9.64
CA ASN A 8 -1.87 -5.92 10.59
C ASN A 8 -2.66 -7.04 9.89
N CYS A 9 -3.67 -6.70 9.08
CA CYS A 9 -4.55 -7.70 8.46
C CYS A 9 -4.02 -8.28 7.14
N GLY A 10 -2.88 -7.79 6.63
CA GLY A 10 -2.26 -8.28 5.40
C GLY A 10 -3.01 -7.97 4.10
N THR A 11 -4.13 -7.24 4.14
CA THR A 11 -4.91 -6.88 2.95
C THR A 11 -4.06 -6.05 1.98
N VAL A 12 -4.15 -6.39 0.69
CA VAL A 12 -3.50 -5.66 -0.39
C VAL A 12 -4.53 -4.78 -1.08
N PHE A 13 -4.20 -3.51 -1.27
CA PHE A 13 -5.10 -2.51 -1.84
C PHE A 13 -4.32 -1.44 -2.61
N ASP A 14 -5.02 -0.71 -3.47
CA ASP A 14 -4.48 0.37 -4.27
C ASP A 14 -4.67 1.74 -3.58
N GLU A 15 -3.98 2.76 -4.09
CA GLU A 15 -4.07 4.14 -3.58
C GLU A 15 -5.50 4.69 -3.64
N GLU A 16 -6.23 4.39 -4.72
CA GLU A 16 -7.62 4.84 -4.91
C GLU A 16 -8.57 4.26 -3.87
N GLU A 17 -8.41 2.99 -3.50
CA GLU A 17 -9.20 2.34 -2.46
C GLU A 17 -8.97 2.99 -1.09
N MET A 18 -7.71 3.35 -0.81
CA MET A 18 -7.33 4.05 0.42
C MET A 18 -7.96 5.46 0.48
N ILE A 19 -7.86 6.22 -0.62
CA ILE A 19 -8.43 7.57 -0.73
C ILE A 19 -9.96 7.53 -0.62
N ARG A 20 -10.62 6.54 -1.23
CA ARG A 20 -12.08 6.38 -1.16
C ARG A 20 -12.56 6.11 0.28
N ALA A 21 -11.79 5.36 1.06
CA ALA A 21 -12.18 4.99 2.42
C ALA A 21 -11.95 6.11 3.46
N PHE A 22 -10.84 6.85 3.37
CA PHE A 22 -10.45 7.79 4.43
C PHE A 22 -10.07 9.20 3.95
N GLY A 23 -10.22 9.47 2.66
CA GLY A 23 -9.77 10.71 2.02
C GLY A 23 -8.26 10.74 1.77
N ARG A 24 -7.77 11.82 1.15
CA ARG A 24 -6.35 11.96 0.75
C ARG A 24 -5.37 12.12 1.91
N TYR A 25 -5.84 12.50 3.10
CA TYR A 25 -4.97 12.91 4.22
C TYR A 25 -4.69 11.83 5.25
N ARG A 26 -5.39 10.68 5.18
CA ARG A 26 -5.24 9.60 6.17
C ARG A 26 -4.79 8.32 5.49
N VAL A 27 -3.56 7.93 5.76
CA VAL A 27 -2.98 6.67 5.32
C VAL A 27 -3.42 5.57 6.29
N ARG A 28 -4.48 4.83 5.93
CA ARG A 28 -5.06 3.76 6.75
C ARG A 28 -5.52 2.61 5.88
N CYS A 29 -5.47 1.39 6.41
CA CYS A 29 -5.98 0.23 5.72
C CYS A 29 -7.50 0.33 5.54
N PRO A 30 -8.05 0.28 4.30
CA PRO A 30 -9.48 0.40 4.02
C PRO A 30 -10.33 -0.69 4.69
N LYS A 31 -9.73 -1.83 5.07
CA LYS A 31 -10.44 -2.97 5.64
C LYS A 31 -10.50 -2.98 7.17
N CYS A 32 -9.41 -2.62 7.85
CA CYS A 32 -9.29 -2.73 9.31
C CYS A 32 -8.96 -1.41 10.02
N GLY A 33 -8.76 -0.32 9.28
CA GLY A 33 -8.46 0.99 9.84
C GLY A 33 -7.04 1.18 10.39
N TYR A 34 -6.18 0.15 10.32
CA TYR A 34 -4.81 0.21 10.83
C TYR A 34 -3.96 1.25 10.08
N GLU A 35 -3.13 2.00 10.79
CA GLU A 35 -2.43 3.18 10.26
C GLU A 35 -1.11 2.84 9.55
N ILE A 36 -0.51 1.68 9.84
CA ILE A 36 0.76 1.27 9.23
C ILE A 36 0.51 0.40 8.00
N VAL A 37 0.95 0.90 6.84
CA VAL A 37 0.83 0.24 5.53
C VAL A 37 2.18 0.26 4.81
N TYR A 38 2.49 -0.83 4.12
CA TYR A 38 3.76 -1.01 3.41
C TYR A 38 3.54 -0.92 1.90
N LYS A 39 4.40 -0.17 1.21
CA LYS A 39 4.42 -0.15 -0.25
C LYS A 39 5.03 -1.44 -0.78
N ILE A 40 4.34 -2.13 -1.67
CA ILE A 40 4.84 -3.36 -2.28
C ILE A 40 5.91 -3.01 -3.32
N ALA A 41 7.04 -3.72 -3.24
CA ALA A 41 8.14 -3.56 -4.18
C ALA A 41 7.70 -3.89 -5.61
N ARG A 42 8.35 -3.26 -6.59
CA ARG A 42 8.13 -3.59 -8.00
C ARG A 42 8.55 -5.04 -8.25
N PRO A 43 7.86 -5.77 -9.16
CA PRO A 43 8.13 -7.18 -9.41
C PRO A 43 9.53 -7.44 -9.97
N TYR A 44 10.12 -6.47 -10.67
CA TYR A 44 11.50 -6.56 -11.14
C TYR A 44 12.18 -5.19 -11.09
N ARG A 45 13.50 -5.21 -10.96
CA ARG A 45 14.38 -4.05 -11.12
C ARG A 45 15.65 -4.52 -11.83
N ILE A 46 15.98 -3.89 -12.95
CA ILE A 46 17.24 -4.14 -13.63
C ILE A 46 18.31 -3.29 -12.93
N VAL A 47 19.40 -3.93 -12.47
CA VAL A 47 20.52 -3.29 -11.79
C VAL A 47 21.81 -3.69 -12.51
N LYS A 48 22.70 -2.72 -12.77
CA LYS A 48 24.02 -3.02 -13.36
C LYS A 48 24.86 -3.77 -12.32
N ALA A 49 25.40 -4.93 -12.70
CA ALA A 49 26.45 -5.61 -11.95
C ALA A 49 27.78 -4.96 -12.32
N ILE A 50 28.31 -4.15 -11.39
CA ILE A 50 29.67 -3.56 -11.50
C ILE A 50 30.68 -4.65 -11.23
#